data_AF-A0A922F7P4-F1
#
_entry.id   AF-A0A922F7P4-F1
#
_cell.length_a   1.000
_cell.length_b   1.000
_cell.length_c   1.000
_cell.angle_alpha   90.00
_cell.angle_beta   90.00
_cell.angle_gamma   90.00
#
_symmetry.space_group_name_H-M   'P 1'
#
loop_
_entity.id
_entity.type
_entity.pdbx_description
1 polymer ?
#
loop_
_entity_poly.entity_id
_entity_poly.type
_entity_poly.pdbx_seq_one_letter_code
_entity_poly.pdbx_strand_id
1 'polypeptide(L)'
;MPVEMAVPKVNNKMLEELEDMGFPKARAIRALHYSGNSSIEASINWMIDHENDADIDQIPLIAVDIDVETPQPFHITELMKMKAQELRDQARKMEEEEEKKLERHRDGERIRASKDLTEAKRTTEESERKRHLALRNAEKEEEKRARKKILQKLEQDKVERRFGVVLPSERPAALKPSMPFLQGKKDSLPVKSGTKAEHMRECLRSIKRSYLVKHPMDFIALTSYYKVYEP
;
A
#
# COMPACT_ATOMS: atom_id res chain seq x y z
N MET A 1 -16.24 64.32 46.86
CA MET A 1 -15.75 64.61 45.51
C MET A 1 -16.91 65.27 44.77
N PRO A 2 -16.80 66.51 44.27
CA PRO A 2 -17.87 67.10 43.47
C PRO A 2 -18.00 66.29 42.18
N VAL A 3 -19.21 65.84 41.86
CA VAL A 3 -19.52 65.10 40.63
C VAL A 3 -19.51 66.12 39.50
N GLU A 4 -18.47 66.11 38.66
CA GLU A 4 -18.48 66.87 37.41
C GLU A 4 -19.56 66.28 36.50
N MET A 5 -20.54 67.11 36.14
CA MET A 5 -21.72 66.71 35.39
C MET A 5 -21.48 67.03 33.92
N ALA A 6 -20.98 66.06 33.15
CA ALA A 6 -20.72 66.21 31.72
C ALA A 6 -21.93 65.75 30.87
N VAL A 7 -22.21 66.49 29.79
CA VAL A 7 -23.26 66.19 28.82
C VAL A 7 -22.82 65.00 27.95
N PRO A 8 -23.67 64.01 27.66
CA PRO A 8 -23.31 62.87 26.82
C PRO A 8 -22.74 63.29 25.45
N LYS A 9 -21.63 62.67 25.05
CA LYS A 9 -20.99 62.91 23.76
C LYS A 9 -21.83 62.31 22.61
N VAL A 10 -22.61 63.16 21.96
CA VAL A 10 -23.45 62.81 20.79
C VAL A 10 -22.82 63.31 19.48
N ASN A 11 -23.24 62.75 18.35
CA ASN A 11 -22.76 63.20 17.03
C ASN A 11 -23.26 64.62 16.70
N ASN A 12 -22.35 65.60 16.70
CA ASN A 12 -22.68 67.01 16.47
C ASN A 12 -23.44 67.28 15.17
N LYS A 13 -23.18 66.52 14.08
CA LYS A 13 -23.87 66.70 12.80
C LYS A 13 -25.35 66.30 12.86
N MET A 14 -25.63 65.17 13.51
CA MET A 14 -27.00 64.70 13.69
C MET A 14 -27.75 65.57 14.70
N LEU A 15 -27.03 66.11 15.69
CA LEU A 15 -27.59 67.06 16.64
C LEU A 15 -28.00 68.37 15.96
N GLU A 16 -27.14 68.93 15.10
CA GLU A 16 -27.42 70.15 14.33
C GLU A 16 -28.64 69.98 13.41
N GLU A 17 -28.75 68.83 12.72
CA GLU A 17 -29.90 68.55 11.85
C GLU A 17 -31.22 68.42 12.63
N LEU A 18 -31.19 67.84 13.83
CA LEU A 18 -32.35 67.79 14.72
C LEU A 18 -32.70 69.18 15.30
N GLU A 19 -31.70 70.01 15.59
CA GLU A 19 -31.90 71.41 15.99
C GLU A 19 -32.54 72.23 14.85
N ASP A 20 -32.08 72.04 13.60
CA ASP A 20 -32.63 72.68 12.40
C ASP A 20 -34.09 72.26 12.13
N MET A 21 -34.45 71.02 12.46
CA MET A 21 -35.84 70.53 12.41
C MET A 21 -36.75 71.14 13.51
N GLY A 22 -36.18 71.89 14.45
CA GLY A 22 -36.90 72.58 15.51
C GLY A 22 -37.04 71.78 16.81
N PHE A 23 -36.28 70.68 16.98
CA PHE A 23 -36.29 69.93 18.22
C PHE A 23 -35.39 70.58 19.29
N PRO A 24 -35.83 70.63 20.57
CA PRO A 24 -34.98 71.13 21.64
C PRO A 24 -33.69 70.33 21.77
N LYS A 25 -32.56 71.02 21.91
CA LYS A 25 -31.22 70.42 22.04
C LYS A 25 -31.15 69.31 23.11
N ALA A 26 -31.77 69.53 24.27
CA ALA A 26 -31.78 68.54 25.36
C ALA A 26 -32.46 67.23 24.94
N ARG A 27 -33.59 67.34 24.23
CA ARG A 27 -34.37 66.21 23.70
C ARG A 27 -33.60 65.47 22.60
N ALA A 28 -32.97 66.20 21.69
CA ALA A 28 -32.16 65.64 20.62
C ALA A 28 -30.93 64.89 21.14
N ILE A 29 -30.21 65.45 22.14
CA ILE A 29 -29.08 64.78 22.80
C ILE A 29 -29.53 63.47 23.45
N ARG A 30 -30.66 63.50 24.17
CA ARG A 30 -31.21 62.32 24.84
C ARG A 30 -31.59 61.24 23.82
N ALA A 31 -32.26 61.61 22.75
CA ALA A 31 -32.65 60.70 21.69
C ALA A 31 -31.47 60.10 20.94
N LEU A 32 -30.45 60.90 20.62
CA LEU A 32 -29.20 60.42 20.01
C LEU A 32 -28.44 59.47 20.93
N HIS A 33 -28.48 59.74 22.23
CA HIS A 33 -27.86 58.87 23.22
C HIS A 33 -28.56 57.50 23.29
N TYR A 34 -29.89 57.46 23.42
CA TYR A 34 -30.64 56.20 23.53
C TYR A 34 -30.79 55.46 22.19
N SER A 35 -30.75 56.16 21.05
CA SER A 35 -30.69 55.53 19.73
C SER A 35 -29.30 54.98 19.37
N GLY A 36 -28.29 55.23 20.21
CA GLY A 36 -26.91 54.78 20.02
C GLY A 36 -26.18 55.49 18.87
N ASN A 37 -26.55 56.74 18.55
CA ASN A 37 -26.04 57.53 17.42
C ASN A 37 -26.14 56.80 16.06
N SER A 38 -27.14 55.92 15.89
CA SER A 38 -27.24 55.02 14.73
C SER A 38 -27.79 55.71 13.47
N SER A 39 -28.87 56.49 13.59
CA SER A 39 -29.43 57.32 12.53
C SER A 39 -30.34 58.43 13.08
N ILE A 40 -30.62 59.46 12.28
CA ILE A 40 -31.49 60.58 12.65
C ILE A 40 -32.94 60.09 12.80
N GLU A 41 -33.42 59.23 11.91
CA GLU A 41 -34.75 58.63 11.99
C GLU A 41 -34.93 57.79 13.25
N ALA A 42 -33.90 57.04 13.67
CA ALA A 42 -33.95 56.27 14.91
C ALA A 42 -34.07 57.18 16.14
N SER A 43 -33.40 58.33 16.13
CA SER A 43 -33.55 59.35 17.18
C SER A 43 -34.95 59.98 17.17
N ILE A 44 -35.50 60.30 15.99
CA ILE A 44 -36.87 60.84 15.88
C ILE A 44 -37.90 59.83 16.38
N ASN A 45 -37.78 58.55 15.98
CA ASN A 45 -38.68 57.51 16.48
C ASN A 45 -38.62 57.37 18.00
N TRP A 46 -37.41 57.40 18.58
CA TRP A 46 -37.27 57.38 20.03
C TRP A 46 -37.95 58.58 20.70
N MET A 47 -37.84 59.78 20.11
CA MET A 47 -38.50 60.99 20.62
C MET A 47 -40.02 60.89 20.58
N ILE A 48 -40.58 60.31 19.52
CA ILE A 48 -42.02 60.10 19.36
C ILE A 48 -42.51 59.11 20.43
N ASP A 49 -41.80 58.00 20.61
CA ASP A 49 -42.16 56.96 21.57
C ASP A 49 -42.16 57.47 23.03
N HIS A 50 -41.40 58.54 23.32
CA HIS A 50 -41.21 59.10 24.66
C HIS A 50 -41.75 60.53 24.80
N GLU A 51 -42.58 61.02 23.85
CA GLU A 51 -43.02 62.41 23.78
C GLU A 51 -43.81 62.91 25.00
N ASN A 52 -44.43 61.98 25.74
CA ASN A 52 -45.27 62.26 26.91
C ASN A 52 -44.51 62.22 28.25
N ASP A 53 -43.21 61.94 28.21
CA ASP A 53 -42.39 61.87 29.42
C ASP A 53 -42.05 63.27 29.92
N ALA A 54 -42.40 63.57 31.19
CA ALA A 54 -42.18 64.88 31.81
C ALA A 54 -40.70 65.27 31.94
N ASP A 55 -39.79 64.33 31.74
CA ASP A 55 -38.34 64.50 31.78
C ASP A 55 -37.67 64.48 30.39
N ILE A 56 -38.44 64.45 29.30
CA ILE A 56 -37.89 64.33 27.93
C ILE A 56 -36.98 65.52 27.54
N ASP A 57 -37.26 66.71 28.09
CA ASP A 57 -36.47 67.93 27.87
C ASP A 57 -35.36 68.12 28.92
N GLN A 58 -35.18 67.17 29.83
CA GLN A 58 -34.06 67.17 30.77
C GLN A 58 -32.86 66.48 30.13
N ILE A 59 -31.71 67.16 30.15
CA ILE A 59 -30.45 66.60 29.67
C ILE A 59 -30.11 65.40 30.56
N PRO A 60 -30.02 64.17 30.00
CA PRO A 60 -29.71 62.99 30.78
C PRO A 60 -28.32 63.14 31.38
N LEU A 61 -28.24 63.05 32.71
CA LEU A 61 -26.99 63.14 33.46
C LEU A 61 -26.38 61.74 33.52
N ILE A 62 -25.30 61.51 32.80
CA ILE A 62 -24.64 60.20 32.74
C ILE A 62 -23.20 60.38 33.22
N ALA A 63 -22.86 59.68 34.29
CA ALA A 63 -21.47 59.49 34.70
C ALA A 63 -20.86 58.41 33.79
N VAL A 64 -19.63 58.64 33.35
CA VAL A 64 -18.79 57.77 32.50
C VAL A 64 -18.79 58.20 31.02
N ASP A 65 -17.82 59.04 30.68
CA ASP A 65 -17.26 59.10 29.33
C ASP A 65 -16.64 57.74 29.01
N ILE A 66 -17.29 56.95 28.16
CA ILE A 66 -16.60 55.89 27.42
C ILE A 66 -16.01 56.59 26.21
N ASP A 67 -14.70 56.85 26.26
CA ASP A 67 -13.93 57.23 25.09
C ASP A 67 -14.06 56.13 24.03
N VAL A 68 -14.99 56.30 23.09
CA VAL A 68 -14.93 55.65 21.79
C VAL A 68 -13.90 56.41 20.96
N GLU A 69 -12.65 56.40 21.40
CA GLU A 69 -11.54 56.49 20.46
C GLU A 69 -11.53 55.17 19.70
N THR A 70 -11.82 55.26 18.41
CA THR A 70 -11.49 54.26 17.39
C THR A 70 -10.27 53.43 17.81
N PRO A 71 -10.41 52.11 18.07
CA PRO A 71 -9.25 51.31 18.41
C PRO A 71 -8.34 51.30 17.18
N GLN A 72 -7.19 51.98 17.23
CA GLN A 72 -6.24 51.99 16.11
C GLN A 72 -5.90 50.53 15.72
N PRO A 73 -6.36 50.03 14.55
CA PRO A 73 -6.35 48.62 14.24
C PRO A 73 -5.07 48.16 13.52
N PHE A 74 -3.90 48.73 13.81
CA PHE A 74 -2.74 48.59 12.91
C PHE A 74 -1.50 47.87 13.46
N HIS A 75 -1.35 47.63 14.78
CA HIS A 75 -0.15 46.92 15.28
C HIS A 75 -0.39 45.51 15.81
N ILE A 76 -1.49 45.28 16.56
CA ILE A 76 -1.86 43.94 17.03
C ILE A 76 -2.31 43.06 15.86
N THR A 77 -3.04 43.66 14.91
CA THR A 77 -3.53 42.99 13.70
C THR A 77 -2.39 42.57 12.77
N GLU A 78 -1.34 43.40 12.62
CA GLU A 78 -0.21 43.09 11.74
C GLU A 78 0.63 41.93 12.26
N LEU A 79 0.90 41.87 13.57
CA LEU A 79 1.61 40.72 14.17
C LEU A 79 0.80 39.42 14.04
N MET A 80 -0.53 39.49 14.23
CA MET A 80 -1.41 38.34 14.02
C MET A 80 -1.44 37.88 12.56
N LYS A 81 -1.46 38.81 11.59
CA LYS A 81 -1.38 38.50 10.16
C LYS A 81 -0.04 37.86 9.79
N MET A 82 1.08 38.39 10.31
CA MET A 82 2.42 37.84 10.09
C MET A 82 2.53 36.41 10.64
N LYS A 83 2.05 36.17 11.86
CA LYS A 83 2.05 34.83 12.47
C LYS A 83 1.13 33.86 11.73
N ALA A 84 -0.03 34.33 11.26
CA ALA A 84 -0.94 33.53 10.45
C ALA A 84 -0.33 33.18 9.08
N GLN A 85 0.42 34.10 8.48
CA GLN A 85 1.10 33.87 7.21
C GLN A 85 2.28 32.89 7.39
N GLU A 86 3.05 33.03 8.45
CA GLU A 86 4.15 32.10 8.78
C GLU A 86 3.64 30.66 8.99
N LEU A 87 2.51 30.47 9.69
CA LEU A 87 1.90 29.15 9.86
C LEU A 87 1.46 28.53 8.52
N ARG A 88 0.95 29.35 7.58
CA ARG A 88 0.59 28.91 6.23
C ARG A 88 1.83 28.53 5.41
N ASP A 89 2.92 29.29 5.54
CA ASP A 89 4.18 29.02 4.84
C ASP A 89 4.83 27.74 5.36
N GLN A 90 4.80 27.52 6.68
CA GLN A 90 5.25 26.27 7.29
C GLN A 90 4.41 25.08 6.82
N ALA A 91 3.09 25.21 6.75
CA ALA A 91 2.21 24.15 6.24
C ALA A 91 2.53 23.79 4.77
N ARG A 92 2.69 24.80 3.91
CA ARG A 92 3.07 24.58 2.49
C ARG A 92 4.44 23.90 2.36
N LYS A 93 5.42 24.33 3.16
CA LYS A 93 6.75 23.74 3.15
C LYS A 93 6.74 22.28 3.62
N MET A 94 5.95 21.96 4.64
CA MET A 94 5.78 20.58 5.10
C MET A 94 5.12 19.70 4.04
N GLU A 95 4.09 20.20 3.37
CA GLU A 95 3.40 19.50 2.28
C GLU A 95 4.33 19.25 1.09
N GLU A 96 5.12 20.25 0.66
CA GLU A 96 6.12 20.09 -0.40
C GLU A 96 7.22 19.08 -0.02
N GLU A 97 7.69 19.09 1.23
CA GLU A 97 8.67 18.12 1.72
C GLU A 97 8.11 16.69 1.77
N GLU A 98 6.84 16.52 2.16
CA GLU A 98 6.15 15.23 2.14
C GLU A 98 5.90 14.72 0.72
N GLU A 99 5.46 15.59 -0.19
CA GLU A 99 5.28 15.24 -1.60
C GLU A 99 6.61 14.82 -2.23
N LYS A 100 7.70 15.56 -1.99
CA LYS A 100 9.04 15.20 -2.45
C LYS A 100 9.55 13.89 -1.86
N LYS A 101 9.19 13.56 -0.60
CA LYS A 101 9.50 12.24 -0.01
C LYS A 101 8.69 11.14 -0.69
N LEU A 102 7.42 11.37 -0.97
CA LEU A 102 6.55 10.41 -1.66
C LEU A 102 6.99 10.16 -3.11
N GLU A 103 7.43 11.20 -3.82
CA GLU A 103 8.03 11.06 -5.16
C GLU A 103 9.30 10.21 -5.14
N ARG A 104 10.23 10.51 -4.22
CA ARG A 104 11.44 9.68 -4.03
C ARG A 104 11.10 8.25 -3.63
N HIS A 105 10.04 8.05 -2.85
CA HIS A 105 9.58 6.72 -2.46
C HIS A 105 9.10 5.93 -3.68
N ARG A 106 8.24 6.52 -4.52
CA ARG A 106 7.72 5.91 -5.74
C ARG A 106 8.84 5.56 -6.73
N ASP A 107 9.80 6.46 -6.94
CA ASP A 107 10.94 6.18 -7.80
C ASP A 107 11.84 5.08 -7.22
N GLY A 108 12.06 5.11 -5.90
CA GLY A 108 12.78 4.08 -5.17
C GLY A 108 12.11 2.69 -5.23
N GLU A 109 10.79 2.61 -5.19
CA GLU A 109 10.03 1.35 -5.32
C GLU A 109 10.23 0.69 -6.68
N ARG A 110 10.27 1.47 -7.77
CA ARG A 110 10.53 0.93 -9.11
C ARG A 110 11.93 0.32 -9.23
N ILE A 111 12.93 0.98 -8.64
CA ILE A 111 14.31 0.49 -8.61
C ILE A 111 14.40 -0.78 -7.74
N ARG A 112 13.77 -0.76 -6.56
CA ARG A 112 13.69 -1.94 -5.68
C ARG A 112 13.03 -3.12 -6.38
N ALA A 113 11.86 -2.93 -6.98
CA ALA A 113 11.15 -4.00 -7.69
C ALA A 113 11.98 -4.62 -8.82
N SER A 114 12.71 -3.79 -9.56
CA SER A 114 13.61 -4.27 -10.63
C SER A 114 14.76 -5.09 -10.06
N LYS A 115 15.38 -4.63 -8.96
CA LYS A 115 16.46 -5.35 -8.27
C LYS A 115 15.96 -6.65 -7.66
N ASP A 116 14.83 -6.62 -6.96
CA ASP A 116 14.22 -7.78 -6.29
C ASP A 116 13.88 -8.88 -7.29
N LEU A 117 13.41 -8.52 -8.49
CA LEU A 117 13.17 -9.49 -9.57
C LEU A 117 14.46 -10.20 -10.01
N THR A 118 15.55 -9.45 -10.18
CA THR A 118 16.85 -10.02 -10.57
C THR A 118 17.44 -10.89 -9.46
N GLU A 119 17.30 -10.46 -8.20
CA GLU A 119 17.78 -11.19 -7.04
C GLU A 119 16.98 -12.48 -6.82
N ALA A 120 15.65 -12.42 -6.90
CA ALA A 120 14.78 -13.59 -6.86
C ALA A 120 15.21 -14.62 -7.92
N LYS A 121 15.43 -14.18 -9.18
CA LYS A 121 15.92 -15.06 -10.24
C LYS A 121 17.28 -15.70 -9.92
N ARG A 122 18.21 -14.93 -9.36
CA ARG A 122 19.53 -15.44 -8.94
C ARG A 122 19.39 -16.50 -7.84
N THR A 123 18.54 -16.24 -6.85
CA THR A 123 18.31 -17.19 -5.74
C THR A 123 17.66 -18.49 -6.21
N THR A 124 16.71 -18.43 -7.15
CA THR A 124 16.10 -19.64 -7.72
C THR A 124 17.14 -20.46 -8.48
N GLU A 125 17.94 -19.83 -9.34
CA GLU A 125 19.00 -20.50 -10.09
C GLU A 125 20.06 -21.12 -9.16
N GLU A 126 20.47 -20.41 -8.11
CA GLU A 126 21.43 -20.91 -7.13
C GLU A 126 20.86 -22.10 -6.34
N SER A 127 19.57 -22.05 -5.98
CA SER A 127 18.89 -23.15 -5.32
C SER A 127 18.80 -24.40 -6.22
N GLU A 128 18.55 -24.22 -7.52
CA GLU A 128 18.52 -25.30 -8.50
C GLU A 128 19.91 -25.92 -8.69
N ARG A 129 20.96 -25.09 -8.84
CA ARG A 129 22.34 -25.55 -8.91
C ARG A 129 22.73 -26.33 -7.66
N LYS A 130 22.34 -25.85 -6.48
CA LYS A 130 22.58 -26.53 -5.20
C LYS A 130 21.89 -27.89 -5.14
N ARG A 131 20.63 -27.97 -5.58
CA ARG A 131 19.89 -29.25 -5.67
C ARG A 131 20.57 -30.23 -6.63
N HIS A 132 21.00 -29.76 -7.79
CA HIS A 132 21.68 -30.61 -8.77
C HIS A 132 23.02 -31.15 -8.25
N LEU A 133 23.82 -30.30 -7.61
CA LEU A 133 25.07 -30.72 -6.97
C LEU A 133 24.83 -31.72 -5.83
N ALA A 134 23.80 -31.49 -5.01
CA ALA A 134 23.43 -32.41 -3.94
C ALA A 134 23.03 -33.79 -4.47
N LEU A 135 22.25 -33.86 -5.55
CA LEU A 135 21.90 -35.12 -6.21
C LEU A 135 23.13 -35.87 -6.70
N ARG A 136 24.04 -35.18 -7.41
CA ARG A 136 25.28 -35.80 -7.90
C ARG A 136 26.17 -36.31 -6.78
N ASN A 137 26.23 -35.59 -5.66
CA ASN A 137 27.00 -36.02 -4.50
C ASN A 137 26.34 -37.20 -3.78
N ALA A 138 25.00 -37.21 -3.67
CA ALA A 138 24.26 -38.31 -3.08
C ALA A 138 24.42 -39.61 -3.89
N GLU A 139 24.34 -39.52 -5.22
CA GLU A 139 24.58 -40.64 -6.13
C GLU A 139 25.99 -41.21 -5.97
N LYS A 140 27.02 -40.34 -5.96
CA LYS A 140 28.41 -40.75 -5.71
C LYS A 140 28.57 -41.43 -4.35
N GLU A 141 27.92 -40.93 -3.31
CA GLU A 141 27.99 -41.52 -1.97
C GLU A 141 27.23 -42.86 -1.91
N GLU A 142 26.11 -42.99 -2.61
CA GLU A 142 25.40 -44.26 -2.74
C GLU A 142 26.25 -45.30 -3.49
N GLU A 143 26.90 -44.91 -4.59
CA GLU A 143 27.81 -45.78 -5.33
C GLU A 143 28.98 -46.23 -4.44
N LYS A 144 29.60 -45.32 -3.69
CA LYS A 144 30.65 -45.67 -2.72
C LYS A 144 30.14 -46.62 -1.65
N ARG A 145 28.94 -46.42 -1.12
CA ARG A 145 28.32 -47.34 -0.14
C ARG A 145 28.08 -48.72 -0.76
N ALA A 146 27.58 -48.79 -1.99
CA ALA A 146 27.40 -50.05 -2.71
C ALA A 146 28.73 -50.78 -2.94
N ARG A 147 29.77 -50.05 -3.38
CA ARG A 147 31.13 -50.58 -3.55
C ARG A 147 31.69 -51.13 -2.23
N LYS A 148 31.52 -50.40 -1.12
CA LYS A 148 31.94 -50.87 0.21
C LYS A 148 31.20 -52.14 0.64
N LYS A 149 29.89 -52.23 0.40
CA LYS A 149 29.10 -53.44 0.68
C LYS A 149 29.59 -54.66 -0.11
N ILE A 150 29.91 -54.48 -1.40
CA ILE A 150 30.45 -55.56 -2.24
C ILE A 150 31.82 -56.00 -1.73
N LEU A 151 32.69 -55.04 -1.39
CA LEU A 151 34.02 -55.32 -0.87
C LEU A 151 33.96 -56.14 0.43
N GLN A 152 33.08 -55.74 1.36
CA GLN A 152 32.86 -56.46 2.62
C GLN A 152 32.35 -57.88 2.38
N LYS A 153 31.42 -58.08 1.43
CA LYS A 153 30.90 -59.40 1.08
C LYS A 153 31.97 -60.30 0.46
N LEU A 154 32.84 -59.75 -0.39
CA LEU A 154 33.99 -60.47 -0.94
C LEU A 154 34.99 -60.88 0.14
N GLU A 155 35.21 -60.02 1.14
CA GLU A 155 36.08 -60.33 2.27
C GLU A 155 35.52 -61.44 3.15
N GLN A 156 34.21 -61.40 3.45
CA GLN A 156 33.52 -62.47 4.16
C GLN A 156 33.62 -63.80 3.40
N ASP A 157 33.31 -63.82 2.09
CA ASP A 157 33.45 -65.02 1.26
C ASP A 157 34.90 -65.53 1.21
N LYS A 158 35.89 -64.62 1.18
CA LYS A 158 37.31 -64.98 1.25
C LYS A 158 37.67 -65.63 2.59
N VAL A 159 37.12 -65.14 3.71
CA VAL A 159 37.33 -65.73 5.04
C VAL A 159 36.58 -67.06 5.17
N GLU A 160 35.34 -67.15 4.70
CA GLU A 160 34.55 -68.40 4.67
C GLU A 160 35.23 -69.48 3.84
N ARG A 161 35.75 -69.15 2.65
CA ARG A 161 36.56 -70.09 1.85
C ARG A 161 37.85 -70.48 2.56
N ARG A 162 38.53 -69.54 3.23
CA ARG A 162 39.73 -69.87 4.03
C ARG A 162 39.39 -70.76 5.23
N PHE A 163 38.22 -70.60 5.83
CA PHE A 163 37.75 -71.40 6.96
C PHE A 163 37.27 -72.80 6.52
N GLY A 164 36.58 -72.91 5.38
CA GLY A 164 36.07 -74.17 4.84
C GLY A 164 37.12 -75.12 4.26
N VAL A 165 38.31 -74.62 3.91
CA VAL A 165 39.40 -75.45 3.35
C VAL A 165 40.22 -76.17 4.45
N VAL A 166 39.91 -75.98 5.74
CA VAL A 166 40.64 -76.61 6.87
C VAL A 166 39.94 -77.86 7.43
N LEU A 167 38.80 -78.30 6.88
CA LEU A 167 38.15 -79.54 7.35
C LEU A 167 38.18 -80.65 6.27
N PRO A 168 39.07 -81.66 6.38
CA PRO A 168 39.01 -82.84 5.53
C PRO A 168 38.00 -83.83 6.13
N SER A 169 36.88 -84.05 5.45
CA SER A 169 36.03 -85.20 5.76
C SER A 169 35.33 -85.70 4.50
N GLU A 170 35.69 -86.91 4.10
CA GLU A 170 35.19 -87.66 2.96
C GLU A 170 33.67 -87.87 3.00
N ARG A 171 33.03 -87.94 1.83
CA ARG A 171 31.97 -88.92 1.52
C ARG A 171 31.62 -88.98 0.02
N PRO A 172 31.07 -90.12 -0.45
CA PRO A 172 31.16 -90.57 -1.84
C PRO A 172 30.00 -90.12 -2.74
N ALA A 173 30.15 -90.46 -4.01
CA ALA A 173 29.42 -90.06 -5.19
C ALA A 173 27.88 -90.20 -5.17
N ALA A 174 27.30 -89.35 -6.02
CA ALA A 174 26.08 -89.50 -6.82
C ALA A 174 24.93 -88.53 -6.51
N LEU A 175 24.25 -88.19 -7.62
CA LEU A 175 22.97 -87.51 -7.77
C LEU A 175 23.01 -85.98 -7.84
N LYS A 176 22.99 -85.50 -9.09
CA LYS A 176 22.45 -84.19 -9.45
C LYS A 176 20.98 -84.13 -9.01
N PRO A 177 20.54 -83.09 -8.28
CA PRO A 177 19.15 -82.65 -8.31
C PRO A 177 19.05 -81.41 -9.19
N SER A 178 18.10 -81.45 -10.12
CA SER A 178 17.68 -80.30 -10.92
C SER A 178 17.27 -79.14 -10.00
N MET A 179 17.74 -77.94 -10.34
CA MET A 179 17.34 -76.68 -9.72
C MET A 179 15.81 -76.56 -9.58
N PRO A 180 15.28 -76.13 -8.42
CA PRO A 180 13.92 -75.64 -8.36
C PRO A 180 13.81 -74.32 -9.13
N PHE A 181 12.97 -74.35 -10.15
CA PHE A 181 12.37 -73.19 -10.81
C PHE A 181 11.71 -72.30 -9.74
N LEU A 182 12.42 -71.27 -9.29
CA LEU A 182 11.82 -70.19 -8.51
C LEU A 182 11.11 -69.26 -9.50
N GLN A 183 9.80 -69.38 -9.51
CA GLN A 183 8.89 -68.44 -10.15
C GLN A 183 9.07 -67.09 -9.46
N GLY A 184 9.97 -66.27 -10.02
CA GLY A 184 10.11 -64.88 -9.65
C GLY A 184 8.78 -64.17 -9.89
N LYS A 185 8.08 -63.84 -8.80
CA LYS A 185 7.13 -62.72 -8.78
C LYS A 185 7.84 -61.54 -9.45
N LYS A 186 7.40 -61.21 -10.65
CA LYS A 186 7.69 -59.93 -11.26
C LYS A 186 6.89 -58.91 -10.47
N ASP A 187 7.51 -58.35 -9.44
CA ASP A 187 7.08 -57.07 -8.91
C ASP A 187 7.25 -56.06 -10.05
N SER A 188 6.18 -55.88 -10.80
CA SER A 188 6.08 -54.85 -11.83
C SER A 188 6.08 -53.51 -11.12
N LEU A 189 7.25 -52.89 -11.02
CA LEU A 189 7.35 -51.44 -10.96
C LEU A 189 7.44 -50.94 -12.40
N PRO A 190 6.42 -50.30 -12.98
CA PRO A 190 6.61 -49.42 -14.09
C PRO A 190 6.91 -48.03 -13.51
N VAL A 191 8.15 -47.81 -13.08
CA VAL A 191 8.69 -46.46 -12.99
C VAL A 191 8.78 -45.96 -14.43
N LYS A 192 7.82 -45.14 -14.85
CA LYS A 192 8.00 -44.22 -15.96
C LYS A 192 7.96 -42.81 -15.40
N SER A 193 9.01 -42.40 -14.69
CA SER A 193 9.38 -40.98 -14.70
C SER A 193 9.85 -40.70 -16.13
N GLY A 194 8.89 -40.40 -17.00
CA GLY A 194 9.16 -40.26 -18.42
C GLY A 194 10.27 -39.24 -18.59
N THR A 195 11.33 -39.64 -19.28
CA THR A 195 12.41 -38.70 -19.63
C THR A 195 11.80 -37.48 -20.33
N LYS A 196 12.44 -36.31 -20.26
CA LYS A 196 11.96 -35.09 -20.96
C LYS A 196 11.62 -35.36 -22.44
N ALA A 197 12.31 -36.32 -23.05
CA ALA A 197 12.06 -36.82 -24.40
C ALA A 197 10.72 -37.55 -24.56
N GLU A 198 10.27 -38.35 -23.58
CA GLU A 198 8.96 -39.00 -23.58
C GLU A 198 7.83 -37.99 -23.44
N HIS A 199 8.00 -37.00 -22.55
CA HIS A 199 7.00 -35.95 -22.37
C HIS A 199 6.84 -35.09 -23.64
N MET A 200 7.95 -34.80 -24.32
CA MET A 200 7.93 -34.10 -25.60
C MET A 200 7.26 -34.94 -26.71
N ARG A 201 7.50 -36.26 -26.75
CA ARG A 201 6.80 -37.17 -27.66
C ARG A 201 5.30 -37.25 -27.36
N GLU A 202 4.90 -37.24 -26.09
CA GLU A 202 3.48 -37.20 -25.69
C GLU A 202 2.81 -35.90 -26.16
N CYS A 203 3.48 -34.77 -25.97
CA CYS A 203 2.99 -33.44 -26.39
C CYS A 203 2.77 -33.37 -27.91
N LEU A 204 3.76 -33.79 -28.70
CA LEU A 204 3.63 -33.82 -30.17
C LEU A 204 2.51 -34.76 -30.64
N ARG A 205 2.34 -35.92 -29.99
CA ARG A 205 1.22 -36.85 -30.28
C ARG A 205 -0.13 -36.22 -29.96
N SER A 206 -0.24 -35.46 -28.86
CA SER A 206 -1.46 -34.76 -28.48
C SER A 206 -1.83 -33.67 -29.50
N ILE A 207 -0.85 -32.86 -29.92
CA ILE A 207 -1.04 -31.83 -30.96
C ILE A 207 -1.50 -32.45 -32.28
N LYS A 208 -0.89 -33.56 -32.72
CA LYS A 208 -1.31 -34.25 -33.94
C LYS A 208 -2.76 -34.72 -33.87
N ARG A 209 -3.17 -35.29 -32.73
CA ARG A 209 -4.57 -35.75 -32.53
C ARG A 209 -5.56 -34.59 -32.52
N SER A 210 -5.24 -33.48 -31.87
CA SER A 210 -6.15 -32.32 -31.80
C SER A 210 -6.34 -31.67 -33.17
N TYR A 211 -5.30 -31.61 -33.99
CA TYR A 211 -5.41 -31.17 -35.38
C TYR A 211 -6.26 -32.11 -36.23
N LEU A 212 -6.05 -33.44 -36.12
CA LEU A 212 -6.85 -34.45 -36.83
C LEU A 212 -8.34 -34.41 -36.46
N VAL A 213 -8.66 -34.07 -35.20
CA VAL A 213 -10.05 -33.94 -34.73
C VAL A 213 -10.70 -32.65 -35.23
N LYS A 214 -9.95 -31.54 -35.29
CA LYS A 214 -10.48 -30.24 -35.74
C LYS A 214 -10.55 -30.10 -37.26
N HIS A 215 -9.67 -30.80 -37.99
CA HIS A 215 -9.52 -30.68 -39.43
C HIS A 215 -9.45 -32.06 -40.12
N PRO A 216 -10.53 -32.87 -40.06
CA PRO A 216 -10.53 -34.21 -40.65
C PRO A 216 -10.41 -34.16 -42.19
N MET A 217 -10.94 -33.10 -42.81
CA MET A 217 -10.96 -32.94 -44.27
C MET A 217 -9.59 -32.54 -44.84
N ASP A 218 -8.76 -31.82 -44.08
CA ASP A 218 -7.43 -31.40 -44.53
C ASP A 218 -6.46 -32.59 -44.64
N PHE A 219 -6.63 -33.60 -43.78
CA PHE A 219 -5.85 -34.84 -43.86
C PHE A 219 -6.29 -35.74 -45.03
N ILE A 220 -7.60 -35.79 -45.33
CA ILE A 220 -8.14 -36.49 -46.50
C ILE A 220 -7.70 -35.80 -47.80
N ALA A 221 -7.69 -34.46 -47.82
CA ALA A 221 -7.19 -33.69 -48.96
C ALA A 221 -5.69 -33.92 -49.20
N LEU A 222 -4.86 -33.93 -48.15
CA LEU A 222 -3.43 -34.21 -48.29
C LEU A 222 -3.18 -35.64 -48.78
N THR A 223 -3.86 -36.63 -48.21
CA THR A 223 -3.71 -38.04 -48.62
C THR A 223 -4.23 -38.28 -50.04
N SER A 224 -5.28 -37.58 -50.47
CA SER A 224 -5.73 -37.58 -51.87
C SER A 224 -4.72 -36.90 -52.80
N TYR A 225 -4.12 -35.78 -52.39
CA TYR A 225 -3.14 -35.07 -53.20
C TYR A 225 -1.87 -35.91 -53.42
N TYR A 226 -1.40 -36.63 -52.39
CA TYR A 226 -0.26 -37.54 -52.53
C TYR A 226 -0.60 -38.81 -53.30
N LYS A 227 -1.85 -39.29 -53.27
CA LYS A 227 -2.29 -40.46 -54.05
C LYS A 227 -2.48 -40.17 -55.54
N VAL A 228 -2.61 -38.90 -55.91
CA VAL A 228 -2.69 -38.43 -57.31
C VAL A 228 -1.28 -38.12 -57.87
N TYR A 229 -0.26 -38.02 -57.01
CA TYR A 229 1.13 -37.70 -57.38
C TYR A 229 2.11 -38.85 -57.08
N GLU A 230 1.62 -40.09 -57.03
CA GLU A 230 2.45 -41.30 -57.00
C GLU A 230 2.41 -41.92 -58.41
N PRO A 231 3.50 -41.87 -59.21
CA PRO A 231 3.55 -42.48 -60.53
C PRO A 231 3.52 -44.02 -60.48
#